data_AF-A0A9N8YXB7-F1
#
_entry.id   AF-A0A9N8YXB7-F1
#
_cell.length_a   1.000
_cell.length_b   1.000
_cell.length_c   1.000
_cell.angle_alpha   90.00
_cell.angle_beta   90.00
_cell.angle_gamma   90.00
#
_symmetry.space_group_name_H-M   'P 1'
#
loop_
_entity.id
_entity.type
_entity.pdbx_description
1 polymer ?
#
loop_
_entity_poly.entity_id
_entity_poly.type
_entity_poly.pdbx_seq_one_letter_code
_entity_poly.pdbx_strand_id
1 'polypeptide(L)'
;MTDNFLKEVISHGITNSNDFILKCYGITRDPNTNNNIMVMEFAEDGNLYRDLVFQSILSKFNIKLERLYCIAAGYIFVLLSLTKQM
;
A
#
# COMPACT_ATOMS: atom_id res chain seq x y z
N MET A 1 8.39 14.44 -0.82
CA MET A 1 7.13 13.98 -1.46
C MET A 1 6.38 15.20 -1.93
N THR A 2 5.96 15.26 -3.20
CA THR A 2 5.31 16.45 -3.77
C THR A 2 3.82 16.48 -3.43
N ASP A 3 3.24 17.68 -3.28
CA ASP A 3 1.83 17.82 -2.94
C ASP A 3 0.90 17.25 -4.04
N ASN A 4 1.35 17.25 -5.31
CA ASN A 4 0.62 16.62 -6.41
C ASN A 4 0.53 15.10 -6.25
N PHE A 5 1.62 14.44 -5.85
CA PHE A 5 1.61 13.00 -5.59
C PHE A 5 0.65 12.66 -4.45
N LEU A 6 0.59 13.49 -3.41
CA LEU A 6 -0.32 13.26 -2.29
C LEU A 6 -1.78 13.47 -2.66
N LYS A 7 -2.08 14.47 -3.48
CA LYS A 7 -3.41 14.68 -4.04
C LYS A 7 -3.86 13.49 -4.88
N GLU A 8 -2.98 12.96 -5.71
CA GLU A 8 -3.22 11.76 -6.53
C GLU A 8 -3.51 10.52 -5.66
N VAL A 9 -2.70 10.30 -4.62
CA VAL A 9 -2.91 9.20 -3.66
C VAL A 9 -4.25 9.31 -2.94
N ILE A 10 -4.65 10.51 -2.52
CA ILE A 10 -5.96 10.73 -1.88
C ILE A 10 -7.10 10.56 -2.88
N SER A 11 -6.98 11.12 -4.11
CA SER A 11 -8.05 11.11 -5.10
C SER A 11 -8.40 9.70 -5.58
N HIS A 12 -7.40 8.82 -5.68
CA HIS A 12 -7.60 7.46 -6.20
C HIS A 12 -8.10 6.47 -5.15
N GLY A 13 -8.51 6.96 -3.98
CA GLY A 13 -9.36 6.17 -3.11
C GLY A 13 -8.68 4.92 -2.57
N ILE A 14 -7.46 5.06 -2.05
CA ILE A 14 -6.88 4.12 -1.05
C ILE A 14 -7.67 4.17 0.29
N THR A 15 -8.95 4.53 0.21
CA THR A 15 -9.91 4.70 1.30
C THR A 15 -10.95 3.57 1.30
N ASN A 16 -11.18 2.94 0.14
CA ASN A 16 -11.92 1.67 0.02
C ASN A 16 -10.92 0.52 0.09
N SER A 17 -10.90 -0.17 1.23
CA SER A 17 -10.03 -1.30 1.49
C SER A 17 -10.34 -2.45 0.53
N ASN A 18 -9.35 -2.79 -0.30
CA ASN A 18 -9.20 -4.14 -0.81
C ASN A 18 -8.31 -4.90 0.19
N ASP A 19 -8.48 -6.21 0.34
CA ASP A 19 -7.72 -7.04 1.30
C ASP A 19 -6.18 -6.98 1.08
N PHE A 20 -5.73 -6.40 -0.03
CA PHE A 20 -4.32 -6.31 -0.44
C PHE A 20 -3.77 -4.89 -0.56
N ILE A 21 -4.48 -3.87 -0.08
CA ILE A 21 -4.01 -2.48 -0.09
C ILE A 21 -4.16 -1.91 1.32
N LEU A 22 -3.05 -1.46 1.91
CA LEU A 22 -3.05 -0.77 3.20
C LEU A 22 -3.91 0.48 3.11
N LYS A 23 -4.86 0.61 4.04
CA LYS A 23 -5.75 1.76 4.07
C LYS A 23 -4.99 3.03 4.44
N CYS A 24 -5.22 4.11 3.69
CA CYS A 24 -4.78 5.45 4.06
C CYS A 24 -5.93 6.17 4.77
N TYR A 25 -5.74 6.53 6.04
CA TYR A 25 -6.73 7.26 6.82
C TYR A 25 -6.68 8.77 6.59
N GLY A 26 -5.51 9.29 6.20
CA GLY A 26 -5.38 10.70 5.89
C GLY A 26 -3.92 11.17 5.81
N ILE A 27 -3.78 12.42 5.42
CA ILE A 27 -2.49 13.10 5.30
C ILE A 27 -2.59 14.41 6.06
N THR A 28 -1.60 14.67 6.90
CA THR A 28 -1.45 15.93 7.63
C THR A 28 -0.08 16.53 7.37
N ARG A 29 0.13 17.77 7.78
CA ARG A 29 1.41 18.46 7.65
C ARG A 29 1.85 18.94 9.02
N ASP A 30 3.05 18.57 9.43
CA ASP A 30 3.61 19.06 10.68
C ASP A 30 3.95 20.55 10.54
N PRO A 31 3.34 21.44 11.35
CA PRO A 31 3.57 22.88 11.24
C PRO A 31 5.02 23.29 11.57
N ASN A 32 5.78 22.49 12.31
CA ASN A 32 7.14 22.83 12.73
C ASN A 32 8.18 22.44 11.67
N THR A 33 8.02 21.25 11.09
CA THR A 33 8.97 20.70 10.11
C THR A 33 8.54 20.89 8.66
N ASN A 34 7.29 21.34 8.44
CA ASN A 34 6.65 21.44 7.13
C ASN A 34 6.61 20.10 6.36
N ASN A 35 6.81 18.98 7.06
CA ASN A 35 6.81 17.64 6.49
C ASN A 35 5.39 17.11 6.38
N ASN A 36 5.10 16.45 5.26
CA ASN A 36 3.85 15.73 5.07
C ASN A 36 3.93 14.39 5.84
N ILE A 37 2.92 14.11 6.66
CA ILE A 37 2.76 12.89 7.45
C ILE A 37 1.53 12.15 6.92
N MET A 38 1.70 10.87 6.63
CA MET A 38 0.61 9.99 6.21
C MET A 38 0.22 9.05 7.35
N VAL A 39 -1.08 8.95 7.63
CA VAL A 39 -1.64 8.03 8.63
C VAL A 39 -2.25 6.85 7.88
N MET A 40 -1.71 5.66 8.11
CA MET A 40 -2.10 4.43 7.41
C MET A 40 -2.36 3.29 8.38
N GLU A 41 -2.99 2.25 7.87
CA GLU A 41 -3.12 0.96 8.53
C GLU A 41 -1.75 0.39 8.93
N PHE A 42 -1.69 -0.15 10.15
CA PHE A 42 -0.46 -0.73 10.68
C PHE A 42 -0.30 -2.17 10.18
N ALA A 43 0.77 -2.43 9.43
CA ALA A 43 1.13 -3.77 8.98
C ALA A 43 1.90 -4.51 10.10
N GLU A 44 1.19 -5.31 10.90
CA GLU A 44 1.76 -6.04 12.04
C GLU A 44 2.93 -6.96 11.65
N ASP A 45 2.82 -7.65 10.52
CA ASP A 45 3.88 -8.54 10.00
C ASP A 45 5.08 -7.78 9.41
N GLY A 46 4.97 -6.47 9.28
CA GLY A 46 6.00 -5.60 8.72
C GLY A 46 6.00 -5.62 7.19
N ASN A 47 7.19 -5.51 6.59
CA ASN A 47 7.33 -5.36 5.15
C ASN A 47 7.64 -6.69 4.42
N LEU A 48 7.36 -6.70 3.13
CA LEU A 48 7.59 -7.84 2.24
C LEU A 48 9.03 -8.35 2.27
N TYR A 49 10.03 -7.45 2.41
CA TYR A 49 11.42 -7.86 2.45
C TYR A 49 11.71 -8.75 3.67
N ARG A 50 11.25 -8.33 4.86
CA ARG A 50 11.36 -9.12 6.08
C ARG A 50 10.65 -10.47 5.91
N ASP A 51 9.42 -10.45 5.40
CA ASP A 51 8.64 -11.66 5.17
C ASP A 51 9.37 -12.66 4.25
N LEU A 52 9.98 -12.18 3.16
CA LEU A 52 10.70 -13.03 2.20
C LEU A 52 12.06 -13.55 2.71
N VAL A 53 12.74 -12.79 3.58
CA VAL A 53 14.08 -13.15 4.09
C VAL A 53 14.00 -14.12 5.27
N PHE A 54 13.01 -13.97 6.15
CA PHE A 54 12.93 -14.75 7.40
C PHE A 54 12.31 -16.16 7.24
N GLN A 55 11.81 -16.53 6.07
CA GLN A 55 11.15 -17.84 5.86
C GLN A 55 12.12 -18.96 5.42
N SER A 56 11.87 -20.19 5.90
CA SER A 56 12.67 -21.40 5.63
C SER A 56 12.55 -21.88 4.17
N ILE A 57 13.60 -22.48 3.60
CA ILE A 57 13.75 -22.76 2.15
C ILE A 57 12.58 -23.52 1.50
N LEU A 58 11.94 -24.45 2.20
CA LEU A 58 10.89 -25.31 1.64
C LEU A 58 9.50 -24.63 1.59
N SER A 59 9.24 -23.67 2.49
CA SER A 59 8.01 -22.86 2.48
C SER A 59 8.09 -21.64 1.54
N LYS A 60 9.25 -21.38 0.92
CA LYS A 60 9.52 -20.16 0.14
C LYS A 60 8.69 -20.00 -1.13
N PHE A 61 8.32 -21.07 -1.83
CA PHE A 61 7.73 -20.90 -3.16
C PHE A 61 6.23 -20.56 -3.11
N ASN A 62 5.45 -21.32 -2.36
CA ASN A 62 4.01 -21.05 -2.21
C ASN A 62 3.77 -19.68 -1.60
N ILE A 63 4.55 -19.29 -0.58
CA ILE A 63 4.39 -17.98 0.04
C ILE A 63 4.80 -16.86 -0.92
N LYS A 64 5.87 -17.05 -1.73
CA LYS A 64 6.20 -16.09 -2.80
C LYS A 64 5.09 -15.95 -3.84
N LEU A 65 4.47 -17.05 -4.25
CA LEU A 65 3.34 -17.03 -5.18
C LEU A 65 2.13 -16.31 -4.59
N GLU A 66 1.83 -16.57 -3.31
CA GLU A 66 0.75 -15.90 -2.59
C GLU A 66 1.01 -14.39 -2.50
N ARG A 67 2.22 -13.98 -2.09
CA ARG A 67 2.59 -12.56 -2.04
C ARG A 67 2.52 -11.90 -3.42
N LEU A 68 2.97 -12.59 -4.47
CA LEU A 68 2.86 -12.10 -5.84
C LEU A 68 1.39 -11.92 -6.26
N TYR A 69 0.53 -12.88 -5.93
CA TYR A 69 -0.92 -12.78 -6.17
C TYR A 69 -1.53 -11.58 -5.45
N CYS A 70 -1.24 -11.40 -4.15
CA CYS A 70 -1.76 -10.25 -3.37
C CYS A 70 -1.34 -8.92 -4.00
N ILE A 71 -0.06 -8.77 -4.39
CA ILE A 71 0.45 -7.55 -5.02
C ILE A 71 -0.23 -7.32 -6.38
N ALA A 72 -0.37 -8.37 -7.20
CA ALA A 72 -1.03 -8.26 -8.50
C ALA A 72 -2.52 -7.88 -8.36
N ALA A 73 -3.23 -8.48 -7.41
CA ALA A 73 -4.62 -8.17 -7.14
C ALA A 73 -4.81 -6.72 -6.64
N GLY A 74 -3.94 -6.27 -5.73
CA GLY A 74 -3.90 -4.88 -5.28
C GLY A 74 -3.64 -3.90 -6.44
N TYR A 75 -2.67 -4.21 -7.31
CA TYR A 75 -2.36 -3.40 -8.48
C TYR A 75 -3.53 -3.31 -9.48
N ILE A 76 -4.18 -4.44 -9.78
CA ILE A 76 -5.38 -4.46 -10.64
C ILE A 76 -6.50 -3.60 -10.05
N PHE A 77 -6.72 -3.67 -8.73
CA PHE A 77 -7.73 -2.84 -8.07
C PHE A 77 -7.44 -1.34 -8.23
N VAL A 78 -6.17 -0.92 -8.08
CA VAL A 78 -5.77 0.47 -8.31
C VAL A 78 -6.02 0.86 -9.76
N LEU A 79 -5.58 0.06 -10.73
CA LEU A 79 -5.80 0.32 -12.15
C LEU A 79 -7.29 0.48 -12.49
N LEU A 80 -8.15 -0.41 -11.99
CA LEU A 80 -9.60 -0.31 -12.21
C LEU A 80 -10.19 0.95 -11.57
N SER A 81 -9.71 1.34 -10.40
CA SER A 81 -10.14 2.57 -9.70
C SER A 81 -9.74 3.83 -10.48
N LEU A 82 -8.56 3.83 -11.10
CA LEU A 82 -8.10 4.90 -11.99
C LEU A 82 -8.97 5.02 -13.25
N THR A 83 -9.33 3.89 -13.87
CA THR A 83 -10.14 3.90 -15.11
C THR A 83 -11.60 4.32 -14.91
N LYS A 84 -12.13 4.27 -13.67
CA LYS A 84 -13.50 4.69 -13.35
C LYS A 84 -13.63 6.19 -13.06
N GLN A 85 -12.52 6.89 -12.84
CA GLN A 85 -12.50 8.33 -12.56
C GLN A 85 -12.31 9.19 -13.82
N MET A 86 -12.17 8.56 -14.99
CA MET A 86 -11.98 9.18 -16.31
C MET A 86 -13.17 8.87 -17.21
#